data_AF-A0A226EBS4-F1
#
_entry.id   AF-A0A226EBS4-F1
#
_cell.length_a   1.000
_cell.length_b   1.000
_cell.length_c   1.000
_cell.angle_alpha   90.00
_cell.angle_beta   90.00
_cell.angle_gamma   90.00
#
_symmetry.space_group_name_H-M   'P 1'
#
loop_
_entity.id
_entity.type
_entity.pdbx_description
1 polymer ?
#
loop_
_entity_poly.entity_id
_entity_poly.type
_entity_poly.pdbx_seq_one_letter_code
_entity_poly.pdbx_strand_id
1 'polypeptide(L)'
;MAQVIHQIVDSYYETFEKFPKLPIIWSRQTHRIVAVRTFKDLIGWGIECVFILGLFVVVPKFAQFIYIVQKYLQLGRYPAQDEFSTPTQLLSIAAAILGCGGVIPTSFFGLLFNREIVHTGNLLYNMEEVLVTRENILHHRAENYRDKLTSKEALLAKVLGYVPLFGLYLAPVVAIFAVVNGLDPLTFVVDGYFRPDWRRYQLVWFLGFKAFSMVMVTAAVISASKIWLAVACILTFSAWFLQHNIRMLRKDYDVVGSEGVVWIRNVR
;
A
#
# COMPACT_ATOMS: atom_id res chain seq x y z
N MET A 1 -18.32 -13.12 -9.17
CA MET A 1 -17.44 -12.76 -8.04
C MET A 1 -15.93 -12.68 -8.36
N ALA A 2 -15.22 -13.71 -8.84
CA ALA A 2 -13.78 -13.57 -9.14
C ALA A 2 -13.45 -12.47 -10.17
N GLN A 3 -14.29 -12.35 -11.21
CA GLN A 3 -14.19 -11.27 -12.21
C GLN A 3 -14.39 -9.86 -11.62
N VAL A 4 -15.23 -9.72 -10.58
CA VAL A 4 -15.42 -8.46 -9.84
C VAL A 4 -14.11 -8.05 -9.18
N ILE A 5 -13.41 -9.01 -8.56
CA ILE A 5 -12.13 -8.78 -7.92
C ILE A 5 -11.08 -8.38 -8.95
N HIS A 6 -10.99 -9.08 -10.09
CA HIS A 6 -10.07 -8.70 -11.16
C HIS A 6 -10.32 -7.28 -11.68
N GLN A 7 -11.58 -6.88 -11.87
CA GLN A 7 -11.92 -5.49 -12.27
C GLN A 7 -11.50 -4.46 -11.22
N ILE A 8 -11.65 -4.77 -9.94
CA ILE A 8 -11.18 -3.90 -8.84
C ILE A 8 -9.65 -3.78 -8.92
N VAL A 9 -8.91 -4.89 -9.03
CA VAL A 9 -7.43 -4.86 -9.10
C VAL A 9 -6.93 -4.11 -10.32
N ASP A 10 -7.58 -4.32 -11.48
CA ASP A 10 -7.24 -3.65 -12.73
C ASP A 10 -7.42 -2.14 -12.60
N SER A 11 -8.50 -1.67 -11.96
CA SER A 11 -8.74 -0.24 -11.70
C SER A 11 -7.71 0.36 -10.74
N TYR A 12 -7.29 -0.39 -9.72
CA TYR A 12 -6.23 0.03 -8.80
C TYR A 12 -4.89 0.16 -9.52
N TYR A 13 -4.55 -0.83 -10.34
CA TYR A 13 -3.30 -0.81 -11.08
C TYR A 13 -3.28 0.32 -12.11
N GLU A 14 -4.35 0.51 -12.88
CA GLU A 14 -4.48 1.61 -13.87
C GLU A 14 -4.29 2.99 -13.22
N THR A 15 -4.81 3.19 -12.01
CA THR A 15 -4.68 4.45 -11.29
C THR A 15 -3.22 4.76 -10.93
N PHE A 16 -2.44 3.74 -10.57
CA PHE A 16 -1.05 3.91 -10.13
C PHE A 16 0.02 3.60 -11.18
N GLU A 17 -0.36 3.16 -12.39
CA GLU A 17 0.56 2.78 -13.47
C GLU A 17 1.51 3.91 -13.89
N LYS A 18 1.11 5.16 -13.69
CA LYS A 18 1.91 6.37 -13.98
C LYS A 18 3.06 6.61 -13.00
N PHE A 19 3.03 5.93 -11.85
CA PHE A 19 4.04 6.07 -10.79
C PHE A 19 5.11 4.98 -10.91
N PRO A 20 6.27 5.14 -10.24
CA PRO A 20 7.31 4.12 -10.22
C PRO A 20 6.78 2.73 -9.81
N LYS A 21 7.22 1.72 -10.55
CA LYS A 21 6.81 0.32 -10.37
C LYS A 21 7.24 -0.20 -9.00
N LEU A 22 6.38 -1.01 -8.39
CA LEU A 22 6.68 -1.73 -7.16
C LEU A 22 7.40 -3.05 -7.45
N PRO A 23 8.07 -3.66 -6.44
CA PRO A 23 8.70 -4.98 -6.57
C PRO A 23 7.77 -6.08 -7.05
N ILE A 24 6.49 -5.97 -6.68
CA ILE A 24 5.41 -6.89 -7.05
C ILE A 24 4.32 -6.04 -7.70
N ILE A 25 3.90 -6.44 -8.91
CA ILE A 25 2.87 -5.75 -9.68
C ILE A 25 1.77 -6.72 -10.11
N TRP A 26 0.61 -6.16 -10.46
CA TRP A 26 -0.48 -6.88 -11.08
C TRP A 26 -0.40 -6.72 -12.61
N SER A 27 -0.52 -7.84 -13.34
CA SER A 27 -0.58 -7.84 -14.79
C SER A 27 -2.03 -7.90 -15.24
N ARG A 28 -2.52 -6.82 -15.87
CA ARG A 28 -3.87 -6.74 -16.45
C ARG A 28 -4.10 -7.72 -17.60
N GLN A 29 -3.03 -8.09 -18.32
CA GLN A 29 -3.13 -8.99 -19.47
C GLN A 29 -3.35 -10.44 -19.06
N THR A 30 -2.71 -10.86 -17.97
CA THR A 30 -2.74 -12.25 -17.50
C THR A 30 -3.62 -12.44 -16.28
N HIS A 31 -4.08 -11.35 -15.66
CA HIS A 31 -4.72 -11.34 -14.34
C HIS A 31 -3.91 -12.12 -13.30
N ARG A 32 -2.58 -11.92 -13.32
CA ARG A 32 -1.62 -12.56 -12.40
C ARG A 32 -0.72 -11.53 -11.73
N ILE A 33 -0.15 -11.93 -10.60
CA ILE A 33 0.90 -11.17 -9.93
C ILE A 33 2.23 -11.46 -10.63
N VAL A 34 3.03 -10.43 -10.86
CA VAL A 34 4.34 -10.50 -11.51
C VAL A 34 5.39 -9.80 -10.64
N ALA A 35 6.54 -10.45 -10.45
CA ALA A 35 7.70 -9.81 -9.83
C ALA A 35 8.45 -8.97 -10.86
N VAL A 36 8.72 -7.71 -10.54
CA VAL A 36 9.61 -6.87 -11.35
C VAL A 36 11.05 -7.26 -11.02
N ARG A 37 11.76 -7.84 -11.98
CA ARG A 37 13.14 -8.32 -11.78
C ARG A 37 14.19 -7.32 -12.25
N THR A 38 13.83 -6.39 -13.12
CA THR A 38 14.75 -5.42 -13.68
C THR A 38 15.03 -4.32 -12.66
N PHE A 39 16.28 -4.21 -12.21
CA PHE A 39 16.65 -3.17 -11.24
C PHE A 39 16.37 -1.76 -11.75
N LYS A 40 16.56 -1.50 -13.05
CA LYS A 40 16.25 -0.20 -13.69
C LYS A 40 14.81 0.25 -13.47
N ASP A 41 13.87 -0.70 -13.52
CA ASP A 41 12.43 -0.45 -13.34
C ASP A 41 12.08 -0.15 -11.86
N LEU A 42 12.95 -0.56 -10.93
CA LEU A 42 12.78 -0.37 -9.48
C LEU A 42 13.52 0.85 -8.92
N ILE A 43 14.34 1.53 -9.73
CA ILE A 43 15.11 2.71 -9.27
C ILE A 43 14.17 3.79 -8.73
N GLY A 44 13.08 4.10 -9.44
CA GLY A 44 12.14 5.12 -9.00
C GLY A 44 11.49 4.78 -7.65
N TRP A 45 11.16 3.50 -7.43
CA TRP A 45 10.65 3.02 -6.15
C TRP A 45 11.71 3.13 -5.04
N GLY A 46 12.96 2.72 -5.31
CA GLY A 46 14.05 2.82 -4.35
C GLY A 46 14.31 4.26 -3.94
N ILE A 47 14.28 5.19 -4.89
CA ILE A 47 14.41 6.64 -4.64
C ILE A 47 13.25 7.13 -3.76
N GLU A 48 12.00 6.79 -4.07
CA GLU A 48 10.83 7.13 -3.22
C GLU A 48 11.01 6.62 -1.79
N CYS A 49 11.42 5.36 -1.61
CA CYS A 49 11.65 4.78 -0.29
C CYS A 49 12.77 5.48 0.48
N VAL A 50 13.89 5.82 -0.17
CA VAL A 50 15.00 6.55 0.46
C VAL A 50 14.57 7.95 0.86
N PHE A 51 13.83 8.66 0.01
CA PHE A 51 13.32 9.99 0.34
C PHE A 51 12.35 9.94 1.52
N ILE A 52 11.40 9.01 1.53
CA ILE A 52 10.44 8.87 2.63
C ILE A 52 11.18 8.50 3.92
N LEU A 53 12.07 7.51 3.88
CA LEU A 53 12.83 7.07 5.05
C LEU A 53 13.72 8.19 5.60
N GLY A 54 14.52 8.79 4.73
CA GLY A 54 15.49 9.81 5.11
C GLY A 54 14.80 11.06 5.63
N LEU A 55 13.93 11.65 4.81
CA LEU A 55 13.41 13.00 5.04
C LEU A 55 12.23 13.02 6.02
N PHE A 56 11.39 11.99 6.04
CA PHE A 56 10.20 11.96 6.91
C PHE A 56 10.39 11.14 8.19
N VAL A 57 11.38 10.25 8.26
CA VAL A 57 11.57 9.36 9.42
C VAL A 57 12.89 9.64 10.14
N VAL A 58 14.03 9.56 9.44
CA VAL A 58 15.35 9.61 10.05
C VAL A 58 15.74 11.03 10.45
N VAL A 59 15.65 12.00 9.53
CA VAL A 59 16.06 13.38 9.77
C VAL A 59 15.32 14.03 10.95
N PRO A 60 13.98 13.94 11.06
CA PRO A 60 13.25 14.54 12.19
C PRO A 60 13.64 13.93 13.53
N LYS A 61 13.78 12.60 13.61
CA LYS A 61 14.19 11.91 14.83
C LYS A 61 15.62 12.25 15.22
N PHE A 62 16.52 12.31 14.26
CA PHE A 62 17.93 12.62 14.51
C PHE A 62 18.09 14.07 14.99
N ALA A 63 17.42 15.02 14.34
CA ALA A 63 17.37 16.41 14.79
C ALA A 63 16.78 16.54 16.21
N GLN A 64 15.70 15.81 16.49
CA GLN A 64 15.08 15.80 17.81
C GLN A 64 16.01 15.20 18.88
N PHE A 65 16.68 14.09 18.57
CA PHE A 65 17.66 13.46 19.47
C PHE A 65 18.80 14.42 19.81
N ILE A 66 19.41 15.05 18.79
CA ILE A 66 20.47 16.04 19.00
C ILE A 66 19.98 17.19 19.87
N TYR A 67 18.80 17.73 19.59
CA TYR A 67 18.22 18.83 20.37
C TYR A 67 18.05 18.46 21.85
N ILE A 68 17.47 17.29 22.12
CA ILE A 68 17.24 16.81 23.48
C ILE A 68 18.57 16.63 24.21
N VAL A 69 19.57 16.02 23.58
CA VAL A 69 20.90 15.82 24.19
C VAL A 69 21.57 17.16 24.50
N GLN A 70 21.58 18.10 23.55
CA GLN A 70 22.15 19.42 23.75
C GLN A 70 21.46 20.17 24.89
N LYS A 71 20.12 20.19 24.91
CA LYS A 71 19.34 20.83 25.98
C LYS A 71 19.53 20.16 27.33
N TYR A 72 19.61 18.83 27.36
CA TYR A 72 19.87 18.08 28.58
C TYR A 72 21.25 18.43 29.16
N LEU A 73 22.28 18.53 28.31
CA LEU A 73 23.62 18.95 28.73
C LEU A 73 23.65 20.41 29.23
N GLN A 74 22.84 21.30 28.65
CA GLN A 74 22.75 22.70 29.07
C GLN A 74 21.95 22.90 30.37
N LEU A 75 20.82 22.20 30.51
CA LEU A 75 19.87 22.41 31.61
C LEU A 75 20.11 21.46 32.79
N GLY A 76 20.93 20.42 32.61
CA GLY A 76 21.14 19.36 33.60
C GLY A 76 19.91 18.49 33.85
N ARG A 77 18.83 18.67 33.08
CA ARG A 77 17.55 17.95 33.19
C ARG A 77 16.85 17.89 31.84
N TYR A 78 15.93 16.94 31.70
CA TYR A 78 15.15 16.76 30.48
C TYR A 78 14.26 18.00 30.21
N PRO A 79 14.20 18.52 28.97
CA PRO A 79 13.49 19.75 28.64
C PRO A 79 11.96 19.54 28.52
N ALA A 80 11.29 19.04 29.56
CA ALA A 80 9.88 18.62 29.52
C ALA A 80 8.86 19.72 29.13
N GLN A 81 9.25 21.00 29.13
CA GLN A 81 8.40 22.15 28.81
C GLN A 81 8.59 22.69 27.37
N ASP A 82 9.59 22.23 26.62
CA ASP A 82 9.81 22.66 25.23
C ASP A 82 8.86 21.89 24.29
N GLU A 83 8.11 22.59 23.43
CA GLU A 83 7.16 21.98 22.48
C GLU A 83 7.84 20.95 21.56
N PHE A 84 9.10 21.19 21.16
CA PHE A 84 9.88 20.28 20.32
C PHE A 84 10.24 18.94 21.00
N SER A 85 10.14 18.89 22.33
CA SER A 85 10.27 17.67 23.15
C SER A 85 8.93 17.12 23.63
N THR A 86 7.80 17.79 23.34
CA THR A 86 6.50 17.33 23.84
C THR A 86 5.95 16.10 23.09
N PRO A 87 5.19 15.22 23.79
CA PRO A 87 4.68 13.96 23.23
C PRO A 87 3.65 14.12 22.11
N THR A 88 2.96 15.26 22.00
CA THR A 88 1.83 15.47 21.08
C THR A 88 2.29 15.65 19.64
N GLN A 89 3.35 16.44 19.40
CA GLN A 89 4.00 16.49 18.09
C GLN A 89 4.69 15.15 17.76
N LEU A 90 5.19 14.47 18.79
CA LEU A 90 5.73 13.11 18.69
C LEU A 90 4.66 12.09 18.25
N LEU A 91 3.40 12.25 18.64
CA LEU A 91 2.27 11.43 18.20
C LEU A 91 1.90 11.72 16.74
N SER A 92 1.90 12.99 16.31
CA SER A 92 1.65 13.38 14.91
C SER A 92 2.75 12.86 13.98
N ILE A 93 4.01 13.02 14.38
CA ILE A 93 5.18 12.49 13.68
C ILE A 93 5.16 10.95 13.73
N ALA A 94 4.82 10.35 14.86
CA ALA A 94 4.65 8.90 14.98
C ALA A 94 3.50 8.38 14.10
N ALA A 95 2.39 9.12 13.95
CA ALA A 95 1.31 8.74 13.04
C ALA A 95 1.75 8.85 11.57
N ALA A 96 2.50 9.90 11.21
CA ALA A 96 3.12 10.03 9.89
C ALA A 96 4.15 8.91 9.62
N ILE A 97 4.91 8.50 10.64
CA ILE A 97 5.89 7.40 10.58
C ILE A 97 5.22 6.02 10.65
N LEU A 98 4.09 5.85 11.33
CA LEU A 98 3.36 4.58 11.32
C LEU A 98 2.66 4.40 9.96
N GLY A 99 2.13 5.49 9.40
CA GLY A 99 1.56 5.52 8.06
C GLY A 99 2.58 5.33 6.94
N CYS A 100 3.77 5.95 7.01
CA CYS A 100 4.79 5.92 5.95
C CYS A 100 6.00 5.02 6.24
N GLY A 101 6.31 4.78 7.52
CA GLY A 101 7.46 4.00 7.97
C GLY A 101 7.17 2.53 8.14
N GLY A 102 5.90 2.09 8.25
CA GLY A 102 5.52 0.68 8.09
C GLY A 102 5.54 0.24 6.62
N VAL A 103 5.28 1.18 5.72
CA VAL A 103 5.25 0.95 4.26
C VAL A 103 6.60 0.49 3.72
N ILE A 104 7.68 1.10 4.20
CA ILE A 104 9.05 0.81 3.75
C ILE A 104 9.46 -0.65 4.07
N PRO A 105 9.42 -1.13 5.33
CA PRO A 105 9.75 -2.52 5.64
C PRO A 105 8.78 -3.49 4.97
N THR A 106 7.49 -3.18 4.83
CA THR A 106 6.56 -4.02 4.06
C THR A 106 6.95 -4.09 2.58
N SER A 107 7.39 -2.99 1.99
CA SER A 107 7.83 -2.95 0.60
C SER A 107 9.16 -3.70 0.40
N PHE A 108 10.11 -3.59 1.34
CA PHE A 108 11.34 -4.36 1.34
C PHE A 108 11.07 -5.86 1.55
N PHE A 109 10.13 -6.22 2.41
CA PHE A 109 9.66 -7.60 2.55
C PHE A 109 9.11 -8.12 1.22
N GLY A 110 8.28 -7.32 0.54
CA GLY A 110 7.79 -7.63 -0.80
C GLY A 110 8.90 -7.80 -1.84
N LEU A 111 10.01 -7.07 -1.74
CA LEU A 111 11.18 -7.25 -2.60
C LEU A 111 11.93 -8.56 -2.30
N LEU A 112 12.19 -8.84 -1.02
CA LEU A 112 12.98 -10.00 -0.58
C LEU A 112 12.25 -11.32 -0.83
N PHE A 113 10.95 -11.36 -0.58
CA PHE A 113 10.11 -12.55 -0.72
C PHE A 113 9.24 -12.52 -1.99
N ASN A 114 9.68 -11.76 -3.02
CA ASN A 114 8.88 -11.57 -4.24
C ASN A 114 8.57 -12.89 -4.93
N ARG A 115 9.49 -13.85 -4.90
CA ARG A 115 9.35 -15.15 -5.55
C ARG A 115 8.30 -16.00 -4.87
N GLU A 116 8.35 -16.09 -3.54
CA GLU A 116 7.42 -16.86 -2.73
C GLU A 116 6.01 -16.27 -2.80
N ILE A 117 5.89 -14.94 -2.68
CA ILE A 117 4.61 -14.23 -2.75
C ILE A 117 3.96 -14.43 -4.13
N VAL A 118 4.73 -14.21 -5.21
CA VAL A 118 4.22 -14.38 -6.59
C VAL A 118 3.83 -15.83 -6.87
N HIS A 119 4.67 -16.79 -6.47
CA HIS A 119 4.39 -18.19 -6.67
C HIS A 119 3.12 -18.62 -5.93
N THR A 120 3.01 -18.27 -4.64
CA THR A 120 1.87 -18.66 -3.79
C THR A 120 0.58 -18.01 -4.26
N GLY A 121 0.61 -16.70 -4.56
CA GLY A 121 -0.56 -15.99 -5.08
C GLY A 121 -1.03 -16.55 -6.42
N ASN A 122 -0.10 -16.82 -7.35
CA ASN A 122 -0.48 -17.36 -8.66
C ASN A 122 -0.97 -18.81 -8.60
N LEU A 123 -0.50 -19.63 -7.66
CA LEU A 123 -1.05 -20.96 -7.41
C LEU A 123 -2.51 -20.89 -6.94
N LEU A 124 -2.86 -19.94 -6.07
CA LEU A 124 -4.25 -19.73 -5.64
C LEU A 124 -5.17 -19.36 -6.81
N TYR A 125 -4.70 -18.50 -7.72
CA TYR A 125 -5.45 -18.14 -8.92
C TYR A 125 -5.57 -19.32 -9.90
N ASN A 126 -4.52 -20.13 -10.07
CA ASN A 126 -4.60 -21.35 -10.90
C ASN A 126 -5.62 -22.34 -10.33
N MET A 127 -5.63 -22.50 -9.01
CA MET A 127 -6.55 -23.38 -8.32
C MET A 127 -8.01 -22.93 -8.48
N GLU A 128 -8.27 -21.62 -8.41
CA GLU A 128 -9.61 -21.08 -8.68
C GLU A 128 -10.06 -21.40 -10.10
N GLU A 129 -9.19 -21.18 -11.09
CA GLU A 129 -9.53 -21.41 -12.50
C GLU A 129 -9.88 -22.87 -12.77
N VAL A 130 -9.13 -23.81 -12.19
CA VAL A 130 -9.41 -25.25 -12.28
C VAL A 130 -10.74 -25.61 -11.61
N LEU A 131 -11.01 -25.09 -10.41
CA LEU A 131 -12.24 -25.37 -9.67
C LEU A 131 -13.49 -24.82 -10.38
N VAL A 132 -13.41 -23.60 -10.90
CA VAL A 132 -14.52 -22.99 -11.65
C VAL A 132 -14.79 -23.73 -12.95
N THR A 133 -13.73 -24.13 -13.67
CA THR A 133 -13.88 -24.94 -14.89
C THR A 133 -14.57 -26.27 -14.59
N ARG A 134 -14.18 -26.92 -13.48
CA ARG A 134 -14.80 -28.17 -13.04
C ARG A 134 -16.26 -28.01 -12.65
N GLU A 135 -16.61 -26.96 -11.89
CA GLU A 135 -17.99 -26.66 -11.50
C GLU A 135 -18.88 -26.40 -12.75
N ASN A 136 -18.35 -25.69 -13.75
CA ASN A 136 -19.07 -25.45 -15.01
C ASN A 136 -19.36 -26.74 -15.78
N ILE A 137 -18.39 -27.67 -15.84
CA ILE A 137 -18.57 -29.00 -16.46
C ILE A 137 -19.64 -29.81 -15.72
N LEU A 138 -19.55 -29.89 -14.39
CA LEU A 138 -20.49 -30.62 -13.52
C LEU A 138 -21.93 -30.10 -13.65
N HIS A 139 -22.12 -28.79 -13.80
CA HIS A 139 -23.45 -28.17 -13.91
C HIS A 139 -23.93 -27.95 -15.35
N HIS A 140 -23.24 -28.52 -16.35
CA HIS A 140 -23.55 -28.35 -17.78
C HIS A 140 -23.75 -26.89 -18.18
N ARG A 141 -23.02 -26.00 -17.51
CA ARG A 141 -23.08 -24.57 -17.74
C ARG A 141 -22.02 -24.26 -18.80
N ALA A 142 -22.36 -23.47 -19.82
CA ALA A 142 -21.40 -23.11 -20.88
C ALA A 142 -20.09 -22.57 -20.28
N GLU A 143 -18.94 -22.97 -20.84
CA GLU A 143 -17.59 -22.57 -20.37
C GLU A 143 -17.44 -21.03 -20.19
N ASN A 144 -18.22 -20.24 -20.94
CA ASN A 144 -18.23 -18.78 -20.93
C ASN A 144 -19.19 -18.13 -19.91
N TYR A 145 -19.79 -18.88 -18.97
CA TYR A 145 -20.61 -18.26 -17.92
C TYR A 145 -19.81 -17.35 -16.97
N ARG A 146 -18.48 -17.36 -17.10
CA ARG A 146 -17.54 -16.47 -16.41
C ARG A 146 -17.75 -14.99 -16.74
N ASP A 147 -18.37 -14.64 -17.87
CA ASP A 147 -18.27 -13.29 -18.46
C ASP A 147 -19.38 -12.29 -18.10
N LYS A 148 -20.47 -12.71 -17.46
CA LYS A 148 -21.62 -11.81 -17.24
C LYS A 148 -21.73 -11.39 -15.78
N LEU A 149 -21.07 -10.29 -15.42
CA LEU A 149 -21.33 -9.61 -14.14
C LEU A 149 -22.82 -9.24 -14.04
N THR A 150 -23.40 -9.49 -12.87
CA THR A 150 -24.70 -8.90 -12.55
C THR A 150 -24.56 -7.38 -12.39
N SER A 151 -25.64 -6.62 -12.67
CA SER A 151 -25.62 -5.15 -12.55
C SER A 151 -25.16 -4.66 -11.16
N LYS A 152 -25.51 -5.38 -10.09
CA LYS A 152 -25.07 -5.09 -8.72
C LYS A 152 -23.58 -5.32 -8.51
N GLU A 153 -23.04 -6.43 -9.03
CA GLU A 153 -21.61 -6.74 -8.97
C GLU A 153 -20.78 -5.72 -9.76
N ALA A 154 -21.26 -5.30 -10.93
CA ALA A 154 -20.60 -4.28 -11.75
C ALA A 154 -20.57 -2.92 -11.04
N LEU A 155 -21.67 -2.55 -10.37
CA LEU A 155 -21.73 -1.33 -9.57
C LEU A 155 -20.76 -1.39 -8.37
N LEU A 156 -20.65 -2.54 -7.71
CA LEU A 156 -19.73 -2.75 -6.59
C LEU A 156 -18.27 -2.64 -7.05
N ALA A 157 -17.90 -3.30 -8.16
CA ALA A 157 -16.57 -3.17 -8.76
C ALA A 157 -16.24 -1.71 -9.09
N LYS A 158 -17.21 -0.98 -9.66
CA LYS A 158 -17.05 0.44 -10.00
C LYS A 158 -16.84 1.32 -8.77
N VAL A 159 -17.64 1.14 -7.72
CA VAL A 159 -17.51 1.92 -6.47
C VAL A 159 -16.17 1.65 -5.79
N LEU A 160 -15.77 0.39 -5.66
CA LEU A 160 -14.48 0.04 -5.06
C LEU A 160 -13.30 0.49 -5.94
N GLY A 161 -13.44 0.48 -7.26
CA GLY A 161 -12.45 1.01 -8.20
C GLY A 161 -12.13 2.50 -8.03
N TYR A 162 -13.00 3.28 -7.36
CA TYR A 162 -12.72 4.70 -7.05
C TYR A 162 -11.89 4.92 -5.78
N VAL A 163 -11.68 3.91 -4.94
CA VAL A 163 -10.90 4.03 -3.69
C VAL A 163 -9.46 4.51 -3.93
N PRO A 164 -8.72 4.04 -4.95
CA PRO A 164 -7.40 4.57 -5.32
C PRO A 164 -7.41 6.06 -5.62
N LEU A 165 -8.43 6.53 -6.35
CA LEU A 165 -8.59 7.94 -6.70
C LEU A 165 -8.85 8.78 -5.45
N PHE A 166 -9.66 8.28 -4.51
CA PHE A 166 -9.85 8.93 -3.22
C PHE A 166 -8.51 9.14 -2.49
N GLY A 167 -7.63 8.14 -2.45
CA GLY A 167 -6.29 8.27 -1.88
C GLY A 167 -5.42 9.34 -2.56
N LEU A 168 -5.44 9.39 -3.90
CA LEU A 168 -4.72 10.39 -4.68
C LEU A 168 -5.22 11.82 -4.42
N TYR A 169 -6.54 12.02 -4.35
CA TYR A 169 -7.13 13.34 -4.13
C TYR A 169 -7.03 13.79 -2.67
N LEU A 170 -6.97 12.85 -1.72
CA LEU A 170 -6.81 13.16 -0.29
C LEU A 170 -5.38 13.60 0.04
N ALA A 171 -4.37 13.12 -0.69
CA ALA A 171 -2.96 13.42 -0.46
C ALA A 171 -2.64 14.92 -0.37
N PRO A 172 -3.04 15.79 -1.32
CA PRO A 172 -2.78 17.22 -1.21
C PRO A 172 -3.53 17.89 -0.06
N VAL A 173 -4.74 17.42 0.30
CA VAL A 173 -5.51 17.96 1.43
C VAL A 173 -4.79 17.68 2.75
N VAL A 174 -4.30 16.45 2.94
CA VAL A 174 -3.51 16.06 4.10
C VAL A 174 -2.20 16.85 4.15
N ALA A 175 -1.54 17.06 3.02
CA ALA A 175 -0.31 17.85 2.95
C ALA A 175 -0.54 19.32 3.34
N ILE A 176 -1.59 19.96 2.82
CA ILE A 176 -1.94 21.34 3.19
C ILE A 176 -2.21 21.43 4.68
N PHE A 177 -3.04 20.53 5.22
CA PHE A 177 -3.34 20.49 6.65
C PHE A 177 -2.07 20.32 7.49
N ALA A 178 -1.17 19.42 7.10
CA ALA A 178 0.09 19.19 7.81
C ALA A 178 0.99 20.44 7.77
N VAL A 179 1.13 21.09 6.61
CA VAL A 179 2.01 22.24 6.42
C VAL A 179 1.52 23.50 7.11
N VAL A 180 0.20 23.75 7.08
CA VAL A 180 -0.44 24.91 7.73
C VAL A 180 -0.34 24.80 9.25
N ASN A 181 -0.55 23.60 9.80
CA ASN A 181 -0.44 23.37 11.25
C ASN A 181 1.00 23.11 11.72
N GLY A 182 2.00 23.14 10.83
CA GLY A 182 3.40 22.86 11.16
C GLY A 182 3.64 21.43 11.65
N LEU A 183 2.76 20.49 11.27
CA LEU A 183 2.83 19.07 11.60
C LEU A 183 3.66 18.28 10.58
N ASP A 184 4.05 18.89 9.47
CA ASP A 184 4.92 18.25 8.51
C ASP A 184 6.36 18.14 9.05
N PRO A 185 7.09 17.05 8.73
CA PRO A 185 8.39 16.81 9.37
C PRO A 185 9.46 17.82 9.01
N LEU A 186 9.36 18.49 7.85
CA LEU A 186 10.31 19.52 7.44
C LEU A 186 10.12 20.81 8.23
N THR A 187 8.90 21.32 8.31
CA THR A 187 8.57 22.49 9.13
C THR A 187 8.91 22.20 10.58
N PHE A 188 8.60 21.02 11.09
CA PHE A 188 8.96 20.63 12.45
C PHE A 188 10.46 20.79 12.72
N VAL A 189 11.32 20.25 11.83
CA VAL A 189 12.78 20.38 11.99
C VAL A 189 13.23 21.83 11.84
N VAL A 190 12.74 22.55 10.83
CA VAL A 190 13.19 23.92 10.55
C VAL A 190 12.75 24.90 11.64
N ASP A 191 11.47 24.90 12.01
CA ASP A 191 10.95 25.80 13.04
C ASP A 191 11.38 25.39 14.45
N GLY A 192 11.52 24.08 14.71
CA GLY A 192 11.88 23.58 16.04
C GLY A 192 13.38 23.63 16.35
N TYR A 193 14.23 23.18 15.41
CA TYR A 193 15.69 23.08 15.60
C TYR A 193 16.42 24.34 15.17
N PHE A 194 16.18 24.82 13.94
CA PHE A 194 16.90 25.96 13.38
C PHE A 194 16.35 27.31 13.83
N ARG A 195 15.05 27.37 14.19
CA ARG A 195 14.33 28.59 14.62
C ARG A 195 14.69 29.82 13.77
N PRO A 196 14.58 29.76 12.43
CA PRO A 196 14.96 30.88 11.59
C PRO A 196 14.12 32.12 11.90
N ASP A 197 14.77 33.29 11.96
CA ASP A 197 14.07 34.57 12.05
C ASP A 197 13.35 34.86 10.73
N TRP A 198 12.14 34.32 10.58
CA TRP A 198 11.31 34.52 9.39
C TRP A 198 11.01 36.00 9.10
N ARG A 199 11.11 36.88 10.12
CA ARG A 199 11.00 38.35 9.97
C ARG A 199 12.18 38.98 9.22
N ARG A 200 13.37 38.36 9.26
CA ARG A 200 14.57 38.82 8.54
C ARG A 200 14.69 38.18 7.15
N TYR A 201 14.16 36.97 6.97
CA TYR A 201 14.10 36.33 5.66
C TYR A 201 13.03 36.98 4.78
N GLN A 202 13.30 37.13 3.47
CA GLN A 202 12.29 37.58 2.52
C GLN A 202 11.12 36.59 2.50
N LEU A 203 9.87 37.10 2.47
CA LEU A 203 8.61 36.34 2.37
C LEU A 203 8.67 35.21 1.33
N VAL A 204 9.43 35.44 0.25
CA VAL A 204 9.69 34.48 -0.85
C VAL A 204 10.34 33.18 -0.34
N TRP A 205 11.32 33.26 0.56
CA TRP A 205 11.99 32.07 1.11
C TRP A 205 11.06 31.25 2.01
N PHE A 206 10.24 31.92 2.82
CA PHE A 206 9.25 31.24 3.67
C PHE A 206 8.19 30.52 2.83
N LEU A 207 7.60 31.22 1.85
CA LEU A 207 6.62 30.63 0.94
C LEU A 207 7.22 29.51 0.08
N GLY A 208 8.45 29.69 -0.40
CA GLY A 208 9.18 28.67 -1.15
C GLY A 208 9.42 27.40 -0.32
N PHE A 209 9.82 27.55 0.95
CA PHE A 209 9.98 26.42 1.86
C PHE A 209 8.66 25.69 2.12
N LYS A 210 7.57 26.44 2.40
CA LYS A 210 6.24 25.85 2.62
C LYS A 210 5.71 25.13 1.39
N ALA A 211 5.90 25.69 0.20
CA ALA A 211 5.54 25.05 -1.05
C ALA A 211 6.35 23.76 -1.29
N PHE A 212 7.66 23.82 -1.07
CA PHE A 212 8.52 22.64 -1.16
C PHE A 212 8.08 21.54 -0.18
N SER A 213 7.83 21.89 1.08
CA SER A 213 7.36 20.92 2.07
C SER A 213 6.02 20.29 1.67
N MET A 214 5.06 21.09 1.20
CA MET A 214 3.78 20.61 0.72
C MET A 214 3.94 19.59 -0.42
N VAL A 215 4.80 19.88 -1.40
CA VAL A 215 5.09 18.96 -2.51
C VAL A 215 5.68 17.65 -2.00
N MET A 216 6.66 17.73 -1.09
CA MET A 216 7.30 16.55 -0.53
C MET A 216 6.31 15.69 0.28
N VAL A 217 5.50 16.30 1.14
CA VAL A 217 4.48 15.60 1.94
C VAL A 217 3.45 14.94 1.03
N THR A 218 3.01 15.65 -0.02
CA THR A 218 2.05 15.09 -1.00
C THR A 218 2.63 13.86 -1.70
N ALA A 219 3.88 13.94 -2.16
CA ALA A 219 4.56 12.81 -2.81
C ALA A 219 4.70 11.62 -1.85
N ALA A 220 5.04 11.86 -0.59
CA ALA A 220 5.15 10.83 0.44
C ALA A 220 3.81 10.12 0.69
N VAL A 221 2.72 10.88 0.82
CA VAL A 221 1.37 10.32 1.03
C VAL A 221 0.89 9.51 -0.18
N ILE A 222 1.18 9.96 -1.40
CA ILE A 222 0.84 9.22 -2.63
C ILE A 222 1.61 7.90 -2.68
N SER A 223 2.93 7.92 -2.45
CA SER A 223 3.75 6.71 -2.47
C SER A 223 3.35 5.73 -1.35
N ALA A 224 3.07 6.24 -0.14
CA ALA A 224 2.56 5.43 0.96
C ALA A 224 1.21 4.78 0.63
N SER A 225 0.27 5.55 0.07
CA SER A 225 -1.05 5.05 -0.35
C SER A 225 -0.93 3.96 -1.41
N LYS A 226 -0.07 4.16 -2.41
CA LYS A 226 0.21 3.17 -3.47
C LYS A 226 0.67 1.83 -2.89
N ILE A 227 1.62 1.86 -1.95
CA ILE A 227 2.16 0.62 -1.36
C ILE A 227 1.13 -0.03 -0.42
N TRP A 228 0.42 0.73 0.42
CA TRP A 228 -0.63 0.18 1.27
C TRP A 228 -1.75 -0.47 0.47
N LEU A 229 -2.19 0.17 -0.62
CA LEU A 229 -3.21 -0.38 -1.51
C LEU A 229 -2.70 -1.65 -2.19
N ALA A 230 -1.44 -1.69 -2.65
CA ALA A 230 -0.85 -2.89 -3.23
C ALA A 230 -0.81 -4.05 -2.22
N VAL A 231 -0.39 -3.78 -0.97
CA VAL A 231 -0.37 -4.77 0.11
C VAL A 231 -1.77 -5.26 0.44
N ALA A 232 -2.72 -4.33 0.57
CA ALA A 232 -4.11 -4.65 0.82
C ALA A 232 -4.66 -5.57 -0.29
N CYS A 233 -4.43 -5.24 -1.56
CA CYS A 233 -4.84 -6.07 -2.69
C CYS A 233 -4.23 -7.47 -2.63
N ILE A 234 -2.90 -7.58 -2.48
CA ILE A 234 -2.22 -8.89 -2.46
C ILE A 234 -2.76 -9.77 -1.32
N LEU A 235 -2.94 -9.21 -0.11
CA LEU A 235 -3.39 -9.98 1.05
C LEU A 235 -4.88 -10.29 1.02
N THR A 236 -5.74 -9.28 0.83
CA THR A 236 -7.20 -9.46 0.89
C THR A 236 -7.72 -10.32 -0.26
N PHE A 237 -7.18 -10.16 -1.47
CA PHE A 237 -7.60 -10.99 -2.59
C PHE A 237 -7.09 -12.42 -2.41
N SER A 238 -5.84 -12.63 -2.03
CA SER A 238 -5.34 -13.99 -1.77
C SER A 238 -6.15 -14.70 -0.66
N ALA A 239 -6.49 -13.99 0.42
CA ALA A 239 -7.33 -14.53 1.49
C ALA A 239 -8.75 -14.87 0.99
N TRP A 240 -9.34 -13.99 0.18
CA TRP A 240 -10.65 -14.23 -0.42
C TRP A 240 -10.63 -15.45 -1.35
N PHE A 241 -9.64 -15.54 -2.25
CA PHE A 241 -9.49 -16.67 -3.17
C PHE A 241 -9.25 -17.98 -2.42
N LEU A 242 -8.43 -17.96 -1.38
CA LEU A 242 -8.25 -19.12 -0.51
C LEU A 242 -9.58 -19.57 0.11
N GLN A 243 -10.33 -18.64 0.72
CA GLN A 243 -11.63 -18.96 1.32
C GLN A 243 -12.64 -19.45 0.28
N HIS A 244 -12.64 -18.85 -0.92
CA HIS A 244 -13.51 -19.23 -2.02
C HIS A 244 -13.20 -20.65 -2.52
N ASN A 245 -11.92 -20.96 -2.74
CA ASN A 245 -11.44 -22.27 -3.16
C ASN A 245 -11.78 -23.36 -2.12
N ILE A 246 -11.61 -23.06 -0.83
CA ILE A 246 -12.00 -23.99 0.26
C ILE A 246 -13.51 -24.27 0.22
N ARG A 247 -14.34 -23.24 -0.02
CA ARG A 247 -15.80 -23.41 -0.12
C ARG A 247 -16.19 -24.23 -1.36
N MET A 248 -15.54 -24.02 -2.50
CA MET A 248 -15.81 -24.79 -3.72
C MET A 248 -15.39 -26.25 -3.55
N LEU A 249 -14.19 -26.50 -3.02
CA LEU A 249 -13.74 -27.85 -2.69
C LEU A 249 -14.70 -28.57 -1.76
N ARG A 250 -15.20 -27.90 -0.72
CA ARG A 250 -16.16 -28.51 0.20
C ARG A 250 -17.44 -28.95 -0.52
N LYS A 251 -17.98 -28.11 -1.42
CA LYS A 251 -19.15 -28.48 -2.23
C LYS A 251 -18.86 -29.70 -3.12
N ASP A 252 -17.69 -29.74 -3.76
CA ASP A 252 -17.27 -30.90 -4.56
C ASP A 252 -17.22 -32.18 -3.70
N TYR A 253 -16.65 -32.10 -2.49
CA TYR A 253 -16.60 -33.22 -1.56
C TYR A 253 -17.98 -33.66 -1.08
N ASP A 254 -18.88 -32.72 -0.79
CA ASP A 254 -20.24 -33.02 -0.35
C ASP A 254 -21.04 -33.70 -1.48
N VAL A 255 -20.85 -33.27 -2.74
CA VAL A 255 -21.46 -33.90 -3.92
C VAL A 255 -20.92 -35.32 -4.13
N VAL A 256 -19.59 -35.50 -4.12
CA VAL A 256 -18.95 -36.83 -4.29
C VAL A 256 -19.29 -37.78 -3.15
N GLY A 257 -19.43 -37.27 -1.92
CA GLY A 257 -19.86 -38.05 -0.76
C GLY A 257 -21.34 -38.45 -0.82
N SER A 258 -22.19 -37.63 -1.44
CA SER A 258 -23.62 -37.92 -1.63
C SER A 258 -23.91 -38.87 -2.80
N GLU A 259 -23.03 -38.95 -3.79
CA GLU A 259 -23.18 -39.82 -4.97
C GLU A 259 -22.59 -41.22 -4.81
N GLY A 260 -22.02 -41.57 -3.64
CA GLY A 260 -21.59 -42.95 -3.37
C GLY A 260 -20.63 -43.52 -4.43
N VAL A 261 -19.72 -42.70 -4.96
CA VAL A 261 -18.80 -43.15 -6.01
C VAL A 261 -17.69 -44.00 -5.40
N VAL A 262 -17.86 -45.31 -5.54
CA VAL A 262 -16.82 -46.33 -5.37
C VAL A 262 -15.64 -45.98 -6.27
N TRP A 263 -14.49 -45.70 -5.66
CA TRP A 263 -13.20 -45.65 -6.37
C TRP A 263 -12.93 -47.03 -6.96
N ILE A 264 -13.38 -47.30 -8.18
CA ILE A 264 -12.93 -48.45 -8.95
C ILE A 264 -11.47 -48.18 -9.30
N ARG A 265 -10.59 -48.84 -8.55
CA ARG A 265 -9.27 -49.32 -8.97
C ARG A 265 -9.25 -49.57 -10.48
N ASN A 266 -8.52 -48.76 -11.22
CA ASN A 266 -7.85 -49.19 -12.45
C ASN A 266 -6.73 -48.21 -12.79
N VAL A 267 -5.62 -48.37 -12.08
CA VAL A 267 -4.31 -48.12 -12.66
C VAL A 267 -3.78 -49.49 -13.04
N ARG A 268 -3.69 -49.74 -14.34
CA ARG A 268 -2.93 -50.86 -14.91
C ARG A 268 -1.83 -50.26 -15.77
#